data_AF-A0A060CDG6-F1
#
_entry.id   AF-A0A060CDG6-F1
#
_cell.length_a   1.000
_cell.length_b   1.000
_cell.length_c   1.000
_cell.angle_alpha   90.00
_cell.angle_beta   90.00
_cell.angle_gamma   90.00
#
_symmetry.space_group_name_H-M   'P 1'
#
loop_
_entity.id
_entity.type
_entity.pdbx_description
1 polymer ?
#
loop_
_entity_poly.entity_id
_entity_poly.type
_entity_poly.pdbx_seq_one_letter_code
_entity_poly.pdbx_strand_id
1 'polypeptide(L)'
;RLGVRPLRSAKATDVYVLSGEWDDFEPTFTYHGFRYVEVEGWTEDVSIDSIEGVIVHSDLRRTGWFVCSNDVVNRFMDNVVWGNVGNFLELPTDCPQRDERLGYTGDLAVFAPTALFQFDCRDFLAKWLSDVLVESSHRIAGPCRTSCRTYSRIPSG
;
A
#
# COMPACT_ATOMS: atom_id res chain seq x y z
N ARG A 1 8.89 19.22 -13.67
CA ARG A 1 9.70 18.38 -12.76
C ARG A 1 8.82 17.89 -11.63
N LEU A 2 8.80 16.58 -11.46
CA LEU A 2 8.02 15.89 -10.44
C LEU A 2 8.43 16.30 -9.01
N GLY A 3 7.45 16.51 -8.14
CA GLY A 3 7.69 16.93 -6.75
C GLY A 3 8.00 15.76 -5.82
N VAL A 4 9.26 15.30 -5.79
CA VAL A 4 9.66 14.09 -5.02
C VAL A 4 10.14 14.35 -3.59
N ARG A 5 10.32 15.62 -3.18
CA ARG A 5 10.79 15.99 -1.81
C ARG A 5 10.06 15.26 -0.67
N PRO A 6 8.72 15.07 -0.68
CA PRO A 6 8.01 14.39 0.41
C PRO A 6 8.31 12.89 0.53
N LEU A 7 8.96 12.27 -0.46
CA LEU A 7 9.35 10.85 -0.41
C LEU A 7 10.54 10.58 0.53
N ARG A 8 11.18 11.64 1.04
CA ARG A 8 12.37 11.58 1.91
C ARG A 8 13.50 10.82 1.21
N SER A 9 14.00 9.71 1.77
CA SER A 9 15.10 8.94 1.17
C SER A 9 14.65 7.90 0.12
N ALA A 10 13.34 7.67 -0.02
CA ALA A 10 12.83 6.77 -1.06
C ALA A 10 12.98 7.42 -2.44
N LYS A 11 13.71 6.75 -3.34
CA LYS A 11 13.90 7.25 -4.71
C LYS A 11 12.62 7.15 -5.55
N ALA A 12 11.90 6.01 -5.43
CA ALA A 12 10.72 5.69 -6.23
C ALA A 12 10.96 5.89 -7.74
N THR A 13 12.03 5.27 -8.25
CA THR A 13 12.46 5.37 -9.64
C THR A 13 12.83 4.00 -10.14
N ASP A 14 12.22 3.60 -11.24
CA ASP A 14 12.53 2.36 -11.94
C ASP A 14 13.34 2.70 -13.19
N VAL A 15 14.33 1.87 -13.50
CA VAL A 15 15.20 2.05 -14.67
C VAL A 15 15.10 0.78 -15.50
N TYR A 16 14.73 0.96 -16.75
CA TYR A 16 14.67 -0.11 -17.73
C TYR A 16 15.61 0.20 -18.89
N VAL A 17 16.31 -0.84 -19.37
CA VAL A 17 17.21 -0.75 -20.53
C VAL A 17 16.60 -1.57 -21.63
N LEU A 18 16.25 -0.91 -22.75
CA LEU A 18 15.59 -1.53 -23.89
C LEU A 18 16.48 -2.62 -24.51
N SER A 19 15.85 -3.71 -24.94
CA SER A 19 16.51 -4.80 -25.66
C SER A 19 16.88 -4.42 -27.10
N GLY A 20 16.18 -3.44 -27.66
CA GLY A 20 16.28 -3.04 -29.07
C GLY A 20 15.19 -3.65 -29.96
N GLU A 21 14.31 -4.49 -29.39
CA GLU A 21 13.13 -5.07 -30.04
C GLU A 21 11.85 -4.59 -29.28
N TRP A 22 10.73 -5.28 -29.46
CA TRP A 22 9.54 -5.05 -28.63
C TRP A 22 9.76 -5.50 -27.18
N ASP A 23 9.50 -4.60 -26.24
CA ASP A 23 9.69 -4.81 -24.80
C ASP A 23 8.41 -4.47 -24.02
N ASP A 24 8.04 -5.33 -23.06
CA ASP A 24 7.07 -5.04 -22.00
C ASP A 24 7.79 -5.07 -20.65
N PHE A 25 7.58 -4.03 -19.82
CA PHE A 25 8.27 -3.89 -18.54
C PHE A 25 7.30 -3.66 -17.38
N GLU A 26 7.37 -4.54 -16.37
CA GLU A 26 6.70 -4.39 -15.09
C GLU A 26 7.70 -4.69 -13.94
N PRO A 27 7.91 -3.77 -12.97
CA PRO A 27 8.80 -4.02 -11.84
C PRO A 27 8.28 -5.13 -10.92
N THR A 28 9.10 -6.15 -10.62
CA THR A 28 8.65 -7.31 -9.82
C THR A 28 8.89 -7.18 -8.31
N PHE A 29 9.91 -6.43 -7.88
CA PHE A 29 10.37 -6.39 -6.48
C PHE A 29 10.27 -5.01 -5.84
N THR A 30 9.42 -4.15 -6.37
CA THR A 30 9.18 -2.81 -5.85
C THR A 30 7.73 -2.42 -6.07
N TYR A 31 7.26 -1.44 -5.30
CA TYR A 31 5.98 -0.78 -5.52
C TYR A 31 6.11 0.69 -5.10
N HIS A 32 5.25 1.53 -5.64
CA HIS A 32 5.25 2.97 -5.38
C HIS A 32 3.82 3.45 -5.14
N GLY A 33 3.64 4.35 -4.16
CA GLY A 33 2.38 5.10 -4.03
C GLY A 33 2.45 6.40 -4.81
N PHE A 34 1.72 6.52 -5.92
CA PHE A 34 1.78 7.70 -6.80
C PHE A 34 0.46 7.98 -7.52
N ARG A 35 0.36 9.18 -8.09
CA ARG A 35 -0.66 9.60 -9.06
C ARG A 35 -0.07 10.08 -10.38
N TYR A 36 1.19 10.50 -10.35
CA TYR A 36 1.91 11.06 -11.49
C TYR A 36 3.24 10.32 -11.64
N VAL A 37 3.64 10.09 -12.88
CA VAL A 37 4.93 9.51 -13.25
C VAL A 37 5.66 10.50 -14.16
N GLU A 38 6.98 10.60 -14.02
CA GLU A 38 7.86 11.34 -14.93
C GLU A 38 8.71 10.30 -15.67
N VAL A 39 8.69 10.37 -17.00
CA VAL A 39 9.40 9.42 -17.87
C VAL A 39 10.49 10.18 -18.61
N GLU A 40 11.72 9.71 -18.50
CA GLU A 40 12.90 10.25 -19.16
C GLU A 40 13.53 9.19 -20.07
N GLY A 41 14.18 9.61 -21.16
CA GLY A 41 14.88 8.69 -22.07
C GLY A 41 13.99 7.97 -23.09
N TRP A 42 12.71 8.30 -23.16
CA TRP A 42 11.81 7.80 -24.21
C TRP A 42 12.10 8.49 -25.55
N THR A 43 12.48 7.71 -26.57
CA THR A 43 13.02 8.24 -27.83
C THR A 43 11.98 8.50 -28.91
N GLU A 44 10.79 7.91 -28.78
CA GLU A 44 9.67 8.07 -29.70
C GLU A 44 8.58 8.98 -29.13
N ASP A 45 7.55 9.32 -29.93
CA ASP A 45 6.38 10.02 -29.40
C ASP A 45 5.69 9.15 -28.34
N VAL A 46 5.66 9.64 -27.10
CA VAL A 46 5.02 8.94 -25.98
C VAL A 46 3.50 8.94 -26.21
N SER A 47 2.93 7.77 -26.49
CA SER A 47 1.49 7.57 -26.35
C SER A 47 1.17 7.31 -24.88
N ILE A 48 0.09 7.92 -24.39
CA ILE A 48 -0.45 7.59 -23.05
C ILE A 48 -0.87 6.12 -22.97
N ASP A 49 -1.21 5.51 -24.10
CA ASP A 49 -1.61 4.10 -24.19
C ASP A 49 -0.44 3.14 -23.98
N SER A 50 0.81 3.63 -23.96
CA SER A 50 2.01 2.85 -23.69
C SER A 50 2.35 2.75 -22.20
N ILE A 51 1.53 3.35 -21.31
CA ILE A 51 1.76 3.35 -19.87
C ILE A 51 0.49 2.90 -19.15
N GLU A 52 0.61 1.83 -18.37
CA GLU A 52 -0.48 1.34 -17.52
C GLU A 52 -0.08 1.44 -16.03
N GLY A 53 -1.02 1.94 -15.22
CA GLY A 53 -0.88 1.93 -13.76
C GLY A 53 -1.47 0.66 -13.16
N VAL A 54 -0.62 -0.26 -12.70
CA VAL A 54 -1.06 -1.50 -12.05
C VAL A 54 -1.27 -1.25 -10.55
N ILE A 55 -2.47 -1.53 -10.07
CA ILE A 55 -2.82 -1.39 -8.65
C ILE A 55 -2.46 -2.68 -7.93
N VAL A 56 -1.53 -2.60 -6.98
CA VAL A 56 -1.05 -3.75 -6.21
C VAL A 56 -1.43 -3.57 -4.74
N HIS A 57 -2.23 -4.51 -4.22
CA HIS A 57 -2.63 -4.58 -2.81
C HIS A 57 -2.95 -6.04 -2.44
N SER A 58 -3.11 -6.35 -1.15
CA SER A 58 -3.63 -7.64 -0.71
C SER A 58 -5.06 -7.80 -1.24
N ASP A 59 -5.36 -8.96 -1.85
CA ASP A 59 -6.67 -9.22 -2.46
C ASP A 59 -7.78 -9.38 -1.40
N LEU A 60 -8.38 -8.24 -1.03
CA LEU A 60 -9.42 -8.16 -0.02
C LEU A 60 -10.78 -7.98 -0.71
N ARG A 61 -11.71 -8.87 -0.38
CA ARG A 61 -13.09 -8.77 -0.88
C ARG A 61 -13.79 -7.54 -0.30
N ARG A 62 -14.32 -6.68 -1.16
CA ARG A 62 -15.16 -5.55 -0.74
C ARG A 62 -16.46 -6.03 -0.12
N THR A 63 -16.83 -5.50 1.04
CA THR A 63 -18.02 -5.91 1.80
C THR A 63 -18.98 -4.77 2.14
N GLY A 64 -18.52 -3.51 2.10
CA GLY A 64 -19.34 -2.35 2.42
C GLY A 64 -19.30 -1.24 1.37
N TRP A 65 -20.43 -0.59 1.17
CA TRP A 65 -20.59 0.54 0.26
C TRP A 65 -21.36 1.65 0.97
N PHE A 66 -21.11 2.89 0.55
CA PHE A 66 -21.80 4.06 1.06
C PHE A 66 -22.17 4.98 -0.10
N VAL A 67 -23.38 5.53 -0.05
CA VAL A 67 -23.82 6.59 -0.95
C VAL A 67 -24.81 7.49 -0.21
N CYS A 68 -24.74 8.79 -0.48
CA CYS A 68 -25.68 9.78 0.02
C CYS A 68 -25.94 10.87 -1.03
N SER A 69 -26.79 11.84 -0.72
CA SER A 69 -27.13 12.95 -1.62
C SER A 69 -26.04 14.02 -1.75
N ASN A 70 -24.95 13.94 -0.98
CA ASN A 70 -23.87 14.91 -1.00
C ASN A 70 -22.62 14.34 -1.70
N ASP A 71 -22.30 14.87 -2.87
CA ASP A 71 -21.19 14.38 -3.71
C ASP A 71 -19.81 14.55 -3.06
N VAL A 72 -19.63 15.55 -2.19
CA VAL A 72 -18.36 15.73 -1.46
C VAL A 72 -18.18 14.61 -0.44
N VAL A 73 -19.26 14.19 0.22
CA VAL A 73 -19.22 13.08 1.17
C VAL A 73 -19.01 11.76 0.43
N ASN A 74 -19.67 11.56 -0.71
CA ASN A 74 -19.44 10.38 -1.55
C ASN A 74 -17.97 10.31 -2.00
N ARG A 75 -17.40 11.42 -2.49
CA ARG A 75 -15.99 11.51 -2.87
C ARG A 75 -15.06 11.25 -1.69
N PHE A 76 -15.39 11.76 -0.50
CA PHE A 76 -14.62 11.47 0.70
C PHE A 76 -14.60 9.97 0.97
N MET A 77 -15.75 9.30 0.94
CA MET A 77 -15.82 7.86 1.18
C MET A 77 -15.04 7.06 0.13
N ASP A 78 -15.10 7.44 -1.15
CA ASP A 78 -14.25 6.86 -2.21
C ASP A 78 -12.76 7.02 -1.90
N ASN A 79 -12.34 8.21 -1.43
CA ASN A 79 -10.96 8.45 -1.06
C ASN A 79 -10.52 7.57 0.12
N VAL A 80 -11.42 7.30 1.09
CA VAL A 80 -11.12 6.38 2.20
C VAL A 80 -10.93 4.95 1.67
N VAL A 81 -11.70 4.52 0.67
CA VAL A 81 -11.50 3.22 0.01
C VAL A 81 -10.10 3.14 -0.60
N TRP A 82 -9.71 4.14 -1.40
CA TRP A 82 -8.38 4.17 -2.01
C TRP A 82 -7.25 4.29 -0.98
N GLY A 83 -7.48 4.97 0.14
CA GLY A 83 -6.54 5.01 1.25
C GLY A 83 -6.32 3.64 1.89
N ASN A 84 -7.38 2.82 1.99
CA ASN A 84 -7.29 1.45 2.46
C ASN A 84 -6.55 0.56 1.45
N VAL A 85 -6.98 0.57 0.19
CA VAL A 85 -6.33 -0.16 -0.92
C VAL A 85 -4.83 0.16 -1.00
N GLY A 86 -4.46 1.43 -0.86
CA GLY A 86 -3.05 1.84 -0.91
C GLY A 86 -2.21 1.42 0.29
N ASN A 87 -2.79 1.07 1.44
CA ASN A 87 -2.03 0.75 2.67
C ASN A 87 -2.15 -0.72 3.11
N PHE A 88 -2.97 -1.52 2.43
CA PHE A 88 -3.16 -2.93 2.76
C PHE A 88 -2.40 -3.77 1.73
N LEU A 89 -1.07 -3.80 1.88
CA LEU A 89 -0.19 -4.64 1.09
C LEU A 89 0.67 -5.43 2.08
N GLU A 90 0.28 -6.68 2.34
CA GLU A 90 0.91 -7.65 3.25
C GLU A 90 0.90 -7.28 4.75
N LEU A 91 0.95 -5.99 5.09
CA LEU A 91 0.72 -5.44 6.41
C LEU A 91 0.03 -4.06 6.29
N PRO A 92 -0.70 -3.60 7.33
CA PRO A 92 -1.45 -2.34 7.31
C PRO A 92 -0.49 -1.16 7.55
N THR A 93 -0.01 -0.56 6.47
CA THR A 93 1.03 0.48 6.53
C THR A 93 0.48 1.85 6.92
N ASP A 94 1.35 2.71 7.45
CA ASP A 94 1.07 4.14 7.66
C ASP A 94 1.00 4.92 6.33
N CYS A 95 1.85 4.54 5.37
CA CYS A 95 1.90 5.15 4.05
C CYS A 95 2.56 4.22 3.00
N PRO A 96 2.17 4.31 1.72
CA PRO A 96 2.79 3.47 0.67
C PRO A 96 4.00 4.08 -0.05
N GLN A 97 4.23 5.40 0.06
CA GLN A 97 5.10 6.12 -0.88
C GLN A 97 6.53 6.35 -0.38
N ARG A 98 6.69 6.81 0.87
CA ARG A 98 8.00 7.25 1.40
C ARG A 98 8.78 6.09 2.02
N ASP A 99 9.98 6.37 2.49
CA ASP A 99 10.92 5.46 3.18
C ASP A 99 10.46 4.99 4.57
N GLU A 100 9.21 4.54 4.69
CA GLU A 100 8.63 4.07 5.95
C GLU A 100 7.83 2.79 5.73
N ARG A 101 6.56 2.90 5.32
CA ARG A 101 5.73 1.75 4.92
C ARG A 101 5.68 0.69 6.03
N LEU A 102 5.50 1.14 7.27
CA LEU A 102 5.55 0.27 8.45
C LEU A 102 4.16 0.06 9.04
N GLY A 103 3.97 -1.08 9.70
CA GLY A 103 2.73 -1.44 10.38
C GLY A 103 2.58 -0.70 11.70
N TYR A 104 2.30 0.61 11.65
CA TYR A 104 2.06 1.41 12.85
C TYR A 104 0.78 0.95 13.55
N THR A 105 0.93 0.53 14.80
CA THR A 105 -0.16 -0.10 15.57
C THR A 105 -1.25 0.89 15.92
N GLY A 106 -0.91 2.15 16.14
CA GLY A 106 -1.86 3.23 16.43
C GLY A 106 -2.76 3.57 15.24
N ASP A 107 -2.17 3.69 14.05
CA ASP A 107 -2.88 4.01 12.80
C ASP A 107 -3.97 2.97 12.52
N LEU A 108 -3.60 1.67 12.56
CA LEU A 108 -4.58 0.61 12.36
C LEU A 108 -5.59 0.55 13.52
N ALA A 109 -5.19 0.76 14.77
CA ALA A 109 -6.12 0.70 15.89
C ALA A 109 -7.28 1.71 15.74
N VAL A 110 -7.00 2.90 15.21
CA VAL A 110 -8.03 3.92 14.92
C VAL A 110 -8.84 3.56 13.66
N PHE A 111 -8.18 3.00 12.65
CA PHE A 111 -8.80 2.78 11.34
C PHE A 111 -9.52 1.42 11.18
N ALA A 112 -9.22 0.42 12.02
CA ALA A 112 -9.71 -0.95 11.88
C ALA A 112 -11.25 -1.08 11.75
N PRO A 113 -12.09 -0.34 12.52
CA PRO A 113 -13.54 -0.41 12.35
C PRO A 113 -13.99 0.02 10.95
N THR A 114 -13.35 1.06 10.40
CA THR A 114 -13.61 1.55 9.04
C THR A 114 -13.14 0.54 8.00
N ALA A 115 -11.95 -0.06 8.17
CA ALA A 115 -11.45 -1.09 7.27
C ALA A 115 -12.39 -2.31 7.22
N LEU A 116 -12.85 -2.78 8.37
CA LEU A 116 -13.76 -3.93 8.52
C LEU A 116 -15.17 -3.67 7.98
N PHE A 117 -15.64 -2.41 8.02
CA PHE A 117 -16.88 -2.04 7.33
C PHE A 117 -16.72 -2.17 5.81
N GLN A 118 -15.56 -1.79 5.30
CA GLN A 118 -15.29 -1.64 3.88
C GLN A 118 -14.93 -2.94 3.18
N PHE A 119 -14.10 -3.77 3.81
CA PHE A 119 -13.56 -5.00 3.24
C PHE A 119 -13.58 -6.15 4.24
N ASP A 120 -13.51 -7.37 3.72
CA ASP A 120 -13.28 -8.57 4.52
C ASP A 120 -11.80 -8.64 4.94
N CYS A 121 -11.45 -7.97 6.04
CA CYS A 121 -10.07 -7.90 6.52
C CYS A 121 -9.72 -9.00 7.55
N ARG A 122 -10.56 -10.03 7.74
CA ARG A 122 -10.41 -10.99 8.85
C ARG A 122 -9.04 -11.66 8.86
N ASP A 123 -8.69 -12.33 7.78
CA ASP A 123 -7.48 -13.15 7.72
C ASP A 123 -6.22 -12.28 7.69
N PHE A 124 -6.30 -11.15 6.99
CA PHE A 124 -5.26 -10.13 6.95
C PHE A 124 -4.93 -9.59 8.36
N LEU A 125 -5.95 -9.18 9.12
CA LEU A 125 -5.75 -8.66 10.48
C LEU A 125 -5.38 -9.76 11.47
N ALA A 126 -5.88 -10.99 11.32
CA ALA A 126 -5.48 -12.11 12.15
C ALA A 126 -3.98 -12.42 11.99
N LYS A 127 -3.48 -12.40 10.75
CA LYS A 127 -2.04 -12.52 10.46
C LYS A 127 -1.26 -11.38 11.09
N TRP A 128 -1.67 -10.13 10.87
CA TRP A 128 -0.98 -8.97 11.44
C TRP A 128 -0.96 -8.97 12.98
N LEU A 129 -2.06 -9.36 13.63
CA LEU A 129 -2.12 -9.49 15.09
C LEU A 129 -1.18 -10.60 15.58
N SER A 130 -1.02 -11.67 14.82
CA SER A 130 -0.03 -12.71 15.13
C SER A 130 1.40 -12.16 15.07
N ASP A 131 1.72 -11.33 14.07
CA ASP A 131 3.01 -10.62 13.97
C ASP A 131 3.24 -9.71 15.20
N VAL A 132 2.22 -8.94 15.59
CA VAL A 132 2.28 -8.06 16.77
C VAL A 132 2.51 -8.84 18.05
N LEU A 133 1.87 -10.00 18.23
CA LEU A 133 2.04 -10.87 19.39
C LEU A 133 3.45 -11.45 19.45
N VAL A 134 3.99 -11.93 18.33
CA VAL A 134 5.36 -12.45 18.24
C VAL A 134 6.39 -11.36 18.55
N GLU A 135 6.18 -10.12 18.11
CA GLU A 135 7.07 -9.02 18.48
C GLU A 135 6.99 -8.63 19.95
N SER A 136 5.78 -8.72 20.52
CA SER A 136 5.54 -8.37 21.90
C SER A 136 6.08 -9.44 22.86
N SER A 137 6.07 -10.72 22.48
CA SER A 137 6.60 -11.82 23.31
C SER A 137 8.11 -11.78 23.48
N HIS A 138 8.85 -11.19 22.53
CA HIS A 138 10.28 -10.92 22.68
C HIS A 138 10.59 -9.80 23.70
N ARG A 139 9.57 -9.16 24.30
CA ARG A 139 9.71 -8.24 25.43
C ARG A 139 9.11 -8.87 26.69
N ILE A 140 9.97 -9.32 27.61
CA ILE A 140 9.54 -9.72 28.95
C ILE A 140 9.01 -8.44 29.65
N ALA A 141 7.68 -8.31 29.73
CA ALA A 141 6.94 -7.26 30.44
C ALA A 141 7.11 -5.80 29.96
N GLY A 142 7.26 -5.55 28.65
CA GLY A 142 7.30 -4.20 28.06
C GLY A 142 6.04 -3.83 27.27
N PRO A 143 5.76 -2.53 27.03
CA PRO A 143 4.65 -2.11 26.17
C PRO A 143 4.82 -2.59 24.73
N CYS A 144 3.70 -2.76 24.02
CA CYS A 144 3.67 -3.09 22.61
C CYS A 144 4.47 -2.05 21.79
N ARG A 145 5.15 -2.50 20.72
CA ARG A 145 5.88 -1.60 19.83
C ARG A 145 4.92 -0.66 19.09
N THR A 146 5.41 0.55 18.83
CA THR A 146 4.69 1.55 18.01
C THR A 146 4.51 1.10 16.57
N SER A 147 5.45 0.31 16.02
CA SER A 147 5.32 -0.33 14.72
C SER A 147 5.74 -1.79 14.78
N CYS A 148 4.98 -2.64 14.09
CA CYS A 148 5.30 -4.04 13.87
C CYS A 148 6.01 -4.21 12.51
N ARG A 149 7.13 -4.93 12.51
CA ARG A 149 8.01 -5.17 11.36
C ARG A 149 8.13 -6.65 11.00
N THR A 150 7.67 -7.53 11.88
CA THR A 150 7.87 -8.98 11.76
C THR A 150 6.95 -9.55 10.70
N TYR A 151 7.54 -10.43 9.90
CA TYR A 151 6.83 -11.29 8.96
C TYR A 151 6.82 -12.70 9.55
N SER A 152 5.78 -13.04 10.31
CA SER A 152 5.54 -14.44 10.65
C SER A 152 4.85 -15.10 9.47
N ARG A 153 5.36 -16.26 9.03
CA ARG A 153 4.59 -17.13 8.15
C ARG A 153 3.45 -17.70 8.99
N ILE A 154 2.21 -17.53 8.54
CA ILE A 154 1.12 -18.36 9.03
C ILE A 154 1.53 -19.81 8.72
N PRO A 155 1.58 -20.74 9.70
CA PRO A 155 1.77 -22.14 9.39
C PRO A 155 0.63 -22.54 8.44
N SER A 156 0.97 -23.00 7.23
CA SER A 156 0.02 -23.64 6.34
C SER A 156 -0.57 -24.84 7.08
N GLY A 157 -1.84 -24.73 7.47
CA GLY A 157 -2.62 -25.84 8.03
C GLY A 157 -2.92 -26.91 7.00
#